data_AF-A0A3M7KUI9-F1
#
_entry.id   AF-A0A3M7KUI9-F1
#
_cell.length_a   1.000
_cell.length_b   1.000
_cell.length_c   1.000
_cell.angle_alpha   90.00
_cell.angle_beta   90.00
_cell.angle_gamma   90.00
#
_symmetry.space_group_name_H-M   'P 1'
#
loop_
_entity.id
_entity.type
_entity.pdbx_description
1 polymer ?
#
loop_
_entity_poly.entity_id
_entity_poly.type
_entity_poly.pdbx_seq_one_letter_code
_entity_poly.pdbx_strand_id
1 'polypeptide(L)'
;MISGLRGPRRTLSFIEVGPQRIQRLGVGEDGEVREVGEPGLGTGQKEAWSGESAGPLGPARSFLAGLFLPKDWPDSVTPDYLEYQLWTLPTHVTGVMSHALATTSMLQAVGIDAGPGGAAGASAAIKWISKDGIGALGRFAVSARFASVFDEDPRRWRLAAEAVTTLGLALEIATQAYPGHFVLLAGGGNLATAVGHGLGHPCFRVIQARETHFAAKNNVGDVSAREEVWGVGAQLVGLGASVAMLRALESAHATPGVVLAWVGIQAAHVTLRAAALSRLAFPWPNRKRAAALVAAHICEGRVPAIREVNRGESALALPPGDVALGCTLGEALAAGAGRDLAALCATYSAEAYLLTRHSGRCWVVLRQRAGAHDALRALWQAAWLEAHPGEGEAAGLRAMQAAFPDFQRQAEAQGWVLGDSLLGQGPTRLHDAE
;
A
#
# COMPACT_ATOMS: atom_id res chain seq x y z
N MET A 1 11.85 57.32 30.44
CA MET A 1 12.15 55.94 29.99
C MET A 1 10.86 55.15 30.04
N ILE A 2 10.19 54.99 28.91
CA ILE A 2 9.00 54.14 28.77
C ILE A 2 9.54 52.74 28.42
N SER A 3 9.63 51.88 29.41
CA SER A 3 9.96 50.46 29.24
C SER A 3 8.71 49.75 28.74
N GLY A 4 8.76 49.30 27.48
CA GLY A 4 7.65 48.60 26.83
C GLY A 4 7.39 47.24 27.48
N LEU A 5 6.18 47.09 28.02
CA LEU A 5 5.58 45.80 28.35
C LEU A 5 5.52 44.93 27.09
N ARG A 6 6.47 44.00 26.93
CA ARG A 6 6.28 42.85 26.05
C ARG A 6 5.26 41.93 26.75
N GLY A 7 4.05 41.83 26.20
CA GLY A 7 3.07 40.84 26.63
C GLY A 7 3.62 39.40 26.50
N PRO A 8 2.99 38.42 27.16
CA PRO A 8 3.45 37.03 27.14
C PRO A 8 3.45 36.52 25.70
N ARG A 9 4.63 36.15 25.18
CA ARG A 9 4.76 35.45 23.90
C ARG A 9 4.13 34.07 24.09
N ARG A 10 3.08 33.77 23.33
CA ARG A 10 2.36 32.48 23.38
C ARG A 10 3.34 31.33 23.15
N THR A 11 3.45 30.42 24.12
CA THR A 11 4.09 29.12 23.93
C THR A 11 3.24 28.34 22.94
N LEU A 12 3.78 28.04 21.75
CA LEU A 12 3.09 27.21 20.77
C LEU A 12 3.05 25.77 21.30
N SER A 13 1.86 25.21 21.41
CA SER A 13 1.64 23.81 21.70
C SER A 13 0.98 23.12 20.50
N PHE A 14 1.39 21.88 20.25
CA PHE A 14 0.90 21.06 19.16
C PHE A 14 0.55 19.68 19.69
N ILE A 15 -0.41 19.03 19.05
CA ILE A 15 -0.69 17.62 19.28
C ILE A 15 -0.31 16.87 18.01
N GLU A 16 0.68 16.00 18.12
CA GLU A 16 1.05 15.10 17.04
C GLU A 16 0.35 13.76 17.24
N VAL A 17 -0.49 13.39 16.27
CA VAL A 17 -1.21 12.12 16.28
C VAL A 17 -0.52 11.18 15.31
N GLY A 18 0.26 10.24 15.86
CA GLY A 18 0.92 9.18 15.10
C GLY A 18 0.17 7.83 15.22
N PRO A 19 0.59 6.81 14.46
CA PRO A 19 -0.12 5.53 14.38
C PRO A 19 -0.09 4.71 15.69
N GLN A 20 0.76 5.06 16.66
CA GLN A 20 0.92 4.34 17.93
C GLN A 20 0.94 5.24 19.17
N ARG A 21 0.99 6.57 19.02
CA ARG A 21 1.11 7.50 20.16
C ARG A 21 0.59 8.89 19.78
N ILE A 22 -0.11 9.52 20.71
CA ILE A 22 -0.44 10.95 20.69
C ILE A 22 0.58 11.66 21.59
N GLN A 23 1.26 12.68 21.07
CA GLN A 23 2.26 13.44 21.81
C GLN A 23 1.88 14.91 21.85
N ARG A 24 1.90 15.51 23.05
CA ARG A 24 1.73 16.95 23.21
C ARG A 24 3.11 17.59 23.21
N LEU A 25 3.38 18.32 22.14
CA LEU A 25 4.66 18.94 21.88
C LEU A 25 4.54 20.42 22.21
N GLY A 26 5.48 20.95 22.97
CA GLY A 26 5.60 22.38 23.22
C GLY A 26 6.96 22.87 22.80
N VAL A 27 6.97 24.13 22.37
CA VAL A 27 8.18 24.80 21.93
C VAL A 27 8.80 25.51 23.13
N GLY A 28 10.00 25.09 23.52
CA GLY A 28 10.81 25.78 24.52
C GLY A 28 11.27 27.15 24.02
N GLU A 29 11.76 28.02 24.92
CA GLU A 29 12.25 29.35 24.56
C GLU A 29 13.46 29.33 23.61
N ASP A 30 14.14 28.18 23.51
CA ASP A 30 15.24 27.85 22.62
C ASP A 30 14.81 27.38 21.23
N GLY A 31 13.49 27.28 20.97
CA GLY A 31 12.94 26.76 19.72
C GLY A 31 12.98 25.23 19.63
N GLU A 32 13.44 24.54 20.68
CA GLU A 32 13.41 23.08 20.73
C GLU A 32 12.00 22.58 21.00
N VAL A 33 11.63 21.53 20.26
CA VAL A 33 10.38 20.81 20.50
C VAL A 33 10.62 19.80 21.62
N ARG A 34 9.91 19.99 22.73
CA ARG A 34 9.94 19.09 23.88
C ARG A 34 8.56 18.53 24.13
N GLU A 35 8.51 17.28 24.60
CA GLU A 35 7.26 16.72 25.10
C GLU A 35 6.87 17.50 26.37
N VAL A 36 5.72 18.18 26.33
CA VAL A 36 5.23 18.95 27.47
C VAL A 36 4.48 17.99 28.38
N GLY A 37 5.09 17.65 29.52
CA GLY A 37 4.36 17.10 30.65
C GLY A 37 3.37 18.15 31.17
N GLU A 38 2.15 17.72 31.53
CA GLU A 38 1.09 18.62 31.98
C GLU A 38 1.58 19.65 33.02
N PRO A 39 1.35 20.96 32.81
CA PRO A 39 1.70 21.95 33.80
C PRO A 39 0.68 21.92 34.95
N GLY A 40 1.08 21.30 36.07
CA GLY A 40 0.55 21.59 37.40
C GLY A 40 -0.90 21.19 37.68
N LEU A 41 -1.15 19.89 37.81
CA LEU A 41 -2.18 19.36 38.71
C LEU A 41 -1.47 18.45 39.72
N GLY A 42 -1.73 18.68 41.00
CA GLY A 42 -1.14 17.95 42.10
C GLY A 42 -1.32 16.44 41.93
N THR A 43 -0.47 15.68 42.61
CA THR A 43 -0.56 14.23 42.74
C THR A 43 -1.98 13.79 43.11
N GLY A 44 -2.78 13.43 42.10
CA GLY A 44 -4.16 12.98 42.26
C GLY A 44 -4.99 13.32 41.01
N GLN A 45 -5.54 12.29 40.37
CA GLN A 45 -6.38 12.34 39.16
C GLN A 45 -5.66 12.61 37.83
N LYS A 46 -5.09 11.53 37.27
CA LYS A 46 -5.01 11.32 35.82
C LYS A 46 -6.42 11.11 35.26
N GLU A 47 -7.17 12.18 35.04
CA GLU A 47 -8.37 12.10 34.22
C GLU A 47 -7.98 12.25 32.75
N ALA A 48 -7.73 11.09 32.16
CA ALA A 48 -7.64 10.91 30.72
C ALA A 48 -8.89 11.49 30.07
N TRP A 49 -8.72 12.54 29.27
CA TRP A 49 -9.69 12.90 28.25
C TRP A 49 -9.82 11.71 27.29
N SER A 50 -10.99 11.10 27.38
CA SER A 50 -11.47 9.91 26.69
C SER A 50 -11.08 9.81 25.21
N GLY A 51 -10.09 8.97 24.92
CA GLY A 51 -10.37 7.75 24.14
C GLY A 51 -10.46 6.61 25.15
N GLU A 52 -11.50 5.78 25.04
CA GLU A 52 -11.87 4.67 25.94
C GLU A 52 -10.74 4.15 26.84
N SER A 53 -11.02 4.08 28.14
CA SER A 53 -10.23 3.39 29.15
C SER A 53 -9.65 2.10 28.58
N ALA A 54 -8.34 2.10 28.30
CA ALA A 54 -7.63 0.90 27.93
C ALA A 54 -7.57 -0.01 29.16
N GLY A 55 -8.62 -0.80 29.36
CA GLY A 55 -8.58 -1.96 30.24
C GLY A 55 -7.46 -2.92 29.79
N PRO A 56 -7.25 -4.04 30.50
CA PRO A 56 -6.21 -5.03 30.15
C PRO A 56 -6.31 -5.58 28.71
N LEU A 57 -7.43 -5.35 28.02
CA LEU A 57 -7.69 -5.72 26.62
C LEU A 57 -7.35 -4.62 25.60
N GLY A 58 -6.96 -3.42 26.01
CA GLY A 58 -6.64 -2.29 25.11
C GLY A 58 -5.59 -2.63 24.03
N PRO A 59 -4.45 -3.27 24.39
CA PRO A 59 -3.45 -3.69 23.42
C PRO A 59 -3.98 -4.75 22.44
N ALA A 60 -4.76 -5.70 22.93
CA ALA A 60 -5.35 -6.76 22.11
C ALA A 60 -6.41 -6.20 21.14
N ARG A 61 -7.24 -5.25 21.60
CA ARG A 61 -8.22 -4.54 20.78
C ARG A 61 -7.54 -3.73 19.67
N SER A 62 -6.47 -3.00 20.00
CA SER A 62 -5.68 -2.24 19.03
C SER A 62 -5.03 -3.16 17.98
N PHE A 63 -4.45 -4.27 18.42
CA PHE A 63 -3.88 -5.28 17.53
C PHE A 63 -4.93 -5.88 16.58
N LEU A 64 -6.08 -6.31 17.12
CA LEU A 64 -7.17 -6.88 16.31
C LEU A 64 -7.78 -5.86 15.35
N ALA A 65 -7.94 -4.61 15.77
CA ALA A 65 -8.39 -3.54 14.90
C ALA A 65 -7.40 -3.33 13.74
N GLY A 66 -6.10 -3.28 14.01
CA GLY A 66 -5.07 -3.15 12.97
C GLY A 66 -4.95 -4.36 12.03
N LEU A 67 -5.45 -5.54 12.43
CA LEU A 67 -5.46 -6.74 11.60
C LEU A 67 -6.70 -6.85 10.71
N PHE A 68 -7.88 -6.52 11.23
CA PHE A 68 -9.17 -6.83 10.59
C PHE A 68 -9.93 -5.61 10.08
N LEU A 69 -9.62 -4.41 10.56
CA LEU A 69 -10.32 -3.19 10.16
C LEU A 69 -9.46 -2.37 9.18
N PRO A 70 -10.10 -1.68 8.21
CA PRO A 70 -9.42 -0.73 7.35
C PRO A 70 -8.76 0.41 8.14
N LYS A 71 -7.78 1.05 7.51
CA LYS A 71 -7.15 2.26 8.05
C LYS A 71 -8.22 3.35 8.26
N ASP A 72 -8.10 4.11 9.33
CA ASP A 72 -8.99 5.25 9.64
C ASP A 72 -10.48 4.85 9.84
N TRP A 73 -10.74 3.61 10.27
CA TRP A 73 -12.07 3.14 10.68
C TRP A 73 -12.57 3.92 11.92
N PRO A 74 -13.86 4.30 12.00
CA PRO A 74 -14.97 3.97 11.08
C PRO A 74 -15.13 4.94 9.90
N ASP A 75 -14.45 6.08 9.89
CA ASP A 75 -14.69 7.17 8.94
C ASP A 75 -14.31 6.81 7.48
N SER A 76 -13.49 5.77 7.30
CA SER A 76 -13.05 5.30 5.99
C SER A 76 -14.03 4.36 5.27
N VAL A 77 -15.09 3.89 5.92
CA VAL A 77 -16.03 2.91 5.35
C VAL A 77 -17.49 3.29 5.59
N THR A 78 -18.38 2.71 4.79
CA THR A 78 -19.82 2.87 4.99
C THR A 78 -20.29 2.14 6.27
N PRO A 79 -21.39 2.60 6.90
CA PRO A 79 -21.85 2.05 8.19
C PRO A 79 -22.17 0.54 8.17
N ASP A 80 -22.53 0.00 7.00
CA ASP A 80 -22.88 -1.40 6.77
C ASP A 80 -21.67 -2.35 6.66
N TYR A 81 -20.44 -1.81 6.55
CA TYR A 81 -19.23 -2.61 6.33
C TYR A 81 -19.00 -3.67 7.41
N LEU A 82 -19.07 -3.29 8.69
CA LEU A 82 -18.77 -4.22 9.78
C LEU A 82 -19.83 -5.31 9.91
N GLU A 83 -21.11 -4.94 9.79
CA GLU A 83 -22.23 -5.89 9.83
C GLU A 83 -22.12 -6.90 8.69
N TYR A 84 -21.85 -6.42 7.46
CA TYR A 84 -21.61 -7.27 6.30
C TYR A 84 -20.44 -8.23 6.54
N GLN A 85 -19.31 -7.73 7.04
CA GLN A 85 -18.11 -8.56 7.25
C GLN A 85 -18.33 -9.64 8.33
N LEU A 86 -19.07 -9.33 9.40
CA LEU A 86 -19.39 -10.27 10.47
C LEU A 86 -20.26 -11.43 9.98
N TRP A 87 -21.21 -11.18 9.07
CA TRP A 87 -21.99 -12.25 8.43
C TRP A 87 -21.22 -13.00 7.36
N THR A 88 -20.28 -12.34 6.69
CA THR A 88 -19.44 -12.94 5.65
C THR A 88 -18.44 -13.95 6.21
N LEU A 89 -17.96 -13.76 7.45
CA LEU A 89 -17.06 -14.72 8.12
C LEU A 89 -17.62 -16.15 8.24
N PRO A 90 -18.79 -16.40 8.85
CA PRO A 90 -19.37 -17.75 8.92
C PRO A 90 -19.73 -18.28 7.53
N THR A 91 -20.11 -17.43 6.58
CA THR A 91 -20.32 -17.84 5.17
C THR A 91 -19.04 -18.38 4.54
N HIS A 92 -17.89 -17.73 4.77
CA HIS A 92 -16.61 -18.24 4.30
C HIS A 92 -16.21 -19.56 4.97
N VAL A 93 -16.38 -19.67 6.29
CA VAL A 93 -16.08 -20.91 7.04
C VAL A 93 -16.90 -22.07 6.52
N THR A 94 -18.22 -21.90 6.42
CA THR A 94 -19.14 -22.93 5.93
C THR A 94 -18.89 -23.27 4.47
N GLY A 95 -18.52 -22.29 3.63
CA GLY A 95 -18.12 -22.51 2.25
C GLY A 95 -16.86 -23.38 2.12
N VAL A 96 -15.82 -23.11 2.91
CA VAL A 96 -14.59 -23.95 2.93
C VAL A 96 -14.90 -25.37 3.39
N MET A 97 -15.73 -25.52 4.43
CA MET A 97 -16.17 -26.84 4.91
C MET A 97 -16.92 -27.62 3.83
N SER A 98 -17.83 -26.97 3.12
CA SER A 98 -18.58 -27.58 2.01
C SER A 98 -17.64 -28.08 0.90
N HIS A 99 -16.67 -27.27 0.49
CA HIS A 99 -15.66 -27.67 -0.51
C HIS A 99 -14.78 -28.84 -0.04
N ALA A 100 -14.40 -28.88 1.23
CA ALA A 100 -13.63 -29.99 1.80
C ALA A 100 -14.40 -31.32 1.74
N LEU A 101 -15.70 -31.30 2.05
CA LEU A 101 -16.57 -32.46 1.93
C LEU A 101 -16.71 -32.92 0.48
N ALA A 102 -16.98 -32.00 -0.45
CA ALA A 102 -17.08 -32.31 -1.88
C ALA A 102 -15.79 -32.92 -2.45
N THR A 103 -14.63 -32.37 -2.06
CA THR A 103 -13.32 -32.90 -2.46
C THR A 103 -13.11 -34.31 -1.93
N THR A 104 -13.48 -34.57 -0.67
CA THR A 104 -13.37 -35.90 -0.07
C THR A 104 -14.20 -36.92 -0.84
N SER A 105 -15.44 -36.60 -1.18
CA SER A 105 -16.31 -37.48 -1.98
C SER A 105 -15.77 -37.71 -3.40
N MET A 106 -15.19 -36.70 -4.03
CA MET A 106 -14.55 -36.85 -5.35
C MET A 106 -13.33 -37.78 -5.30
N LEU A 107 -12.47 -37.63 -4.28
CA LEU A 107 -11.28 -38.49 -4.13
C LEU A 107 -11.65 -39.94 -3.83
N GLN A 108 -12.75 -40.16 -3.06
CA GLN A 108 -13.33 -41.48 -2.87
C GLN A 108 -13.81 -42.08 -4.20
N ALA A 109 -14.52 -41.30 -5.03
CA ALA A 109 -15.04 -41.76 -6.32
C ALA A 109 -13.94 -42.11 -7.34
N VAL A 110 -12.80 -41.42 -7.32
CA VAL A 110 -11.65 -41.69 -8.22
C VAL A 110 -10.81 -42.89 -7.77
N GLY A 111 -11.17 -43.54 -6.65
CA GLY A 111 -10.54 -44.79 -6.24
C GLY A 111 -9.29 -44.63 -5.37
N ILE A 112 -9.12 -43.48 -4.70
CA ILE A 112 -8.20 -43.37 -3.54
C ILE A 112 -8.84 -44.06 -2.33
N ASP A 113 -9.27 -45.31 -2.51
CA ASP A 113 -10.02 -46.10 -1.55
C ASP A 113 -9.46 -47.52 -1.42
N ALA A 114 -8.13 -47.65 -1.43
CA ALA A 114 -7.44 -48.92 -1.18
C ALA A 114 -7.46 -49.36 0.31
N GLY A 115 -8.43 -48.92 1.11
CA GLY A 115 -8.55 -49.25 2.53
C GLY A 115 -10.01 -49.35 3.01
N PRO A 116 -10.29 -49.95 4.18
CA PRO A 116 -11.65 -50.21 4.62
C PRO A 116 -12.42 -48.90 4.90
N GLY A 117 -13.49 -48.65 4.14
CA GLY A 117 -14.53 -47.65 4.47
C GLY A 117 -14.25 -46.18 4.12
N GLY A 118 -13.48 -45.85 3.07
CA GLY A 118 -13.31 -44.45 2.67
C GLY A 118 -12.21 -43.68 3.41
N ALA A 119 -11.52 -44.33 4.36
CA ALA A 119 -10.54 -43.71 5.25
C ALA A 119 -9.30 -43.14 4.53
N ALA A 120 -8.91 -43.75 3.40
CA ALA A 120 -7.80 -43.29 2.57
C ALA A 120 -8.13 -41.96 1.86
N GLY A 121 -9.36 -41.80 1.36
CA GLY A 121 -9.85 -40.57 0.73
C GLY A 121 -9.92 -39.39 1.72
N ALA A 122 -10.45 -39.64 2.93
CA ALA A 122 -10.47 -38.63 4.00
C ALA A 122 -9.05 -38.23 4.44
N SER A 123 -8.14 -39.20 4.58
CA SER A 123 -6.73 -38.94 4.92
C SER A 123 -6.00 -38.15 3.83
N ALA A 124 -6.30 -38.40 2.56
CA ALA A 124 -5.76 -37.63 1.43
C ALA A 124 -6.27 -36.18 1.43
N ALA A 125 -7.58 -35.98 1.66
CA ALA A 125 -8.17 -34.65 1.78
C ALA A 125 -7.57 -33.85 2.95
N ILE A 126 -7.39 -34.47 4.13
CA ILE A 126 -6.77 -33.83 5.29
C ILE A 126 -5.32 -33.39 4.99
N LYS A 127 -4.54 -34.20 4.27
CA LYS A 127 -3.18 -33.83 3.84
C LYS A 127 -3.19 -32.64 2.87
N TRP A 128 -4.12 -32.62 1.92
CA TRP A 128 -4.30 -31.50 1.00
C TRP A 128 -4.70 -30.20 1.73
N ILE A 129 -5.68 -30.27 2.63
CA ILE A 129 -6.15 -29.14 3.43
C ILE A 129 -5.01 -28.62 4.33
N SER A 130 -4.23 -29.52 4.92
CA SER A 130 -3.10 -29.16 5.79
C SER A 130 -1.98 -28.45 5.02
N LYS A 131 -1.69 -28.90 3.78
CA LYS A 131 -0.76 -28.19 2.86
C LYS A 131 -1.27 -26.79 2.52
N ASP A 132 -2.56 -26.66 2.20
CA ASP A 132 -3.17 -25.39 1.83
C ASP A 132 -3.31 -24.44 3.03
N GLY A 133 -3.46 -24.97 4.25
CA GLY A 133 -3.49 -24.22 5.49
C GLY A 133 -2.20 -23.43 5.78
N ILE A 134 -1.02 -24.03 5.53
CA ILE A 134 0.28 -23.34 5.69
C ILE A 134 0.39 -22.16 4.72
N GLY A 135 -0.04 -22.36 3.46
CA GLY A 135 -0.09 -21.29 2.46
C GLY A 135 -1.08 -20.18 2.86
N ALA A 136 -2.25 -20.56 3.41
CA ALA A 136 -3.26 -19.61 3.86
C ALA A 136 -2.76 -18.72 5.02
N LEU A 137 -1.98 -19.28 5.96
CA LEU A 137 -1.34 -18.50 7.03
C LEU A 137 -0.35 -17.46 6.48
N GLY A 138 0.50 -17.85 5.52
CA GLY A 138 1.42 -16.92 4.85
C GLY A 138 0.69 -15.80 4.13
N ARG A 139 -0.39 -16.15 3.41
CA ARG A 139 -1.28 -15.18 2.76
C ARG A 139 -1.91 -14.21 3.77
N PHE A 140 -2.45 -14.74 4.87
CA PHE A 140 -3.07 -13.95 5.92
C PHE A 140 -2.10 -12.92 6.52
N ALA A 141 -0.90 -13.37 6.90
CA ALA A 141 0.12 -12.49 7.49
C ALA A 141 0.51 -11.33 6.55
N VAL A 142 0.65 -11.62 5.26
CA VAL A 142 1.04 -10.63 4.26
C VAL A 142 -0.09 -9.67 3.94
N SER A 143 -1.32 -10.17 3.77
CA SER A 143 -2.49 -9.31 3.59
C SER A 143 -2.68 -8.36 4.77
N ALA A 144 -2.54 -8.85 6.00
CA ALA A 144 -2.65 -8.03 7.20
C ALA A 144 -1.52 -6.98 7.30
N ARG A 145 -0.29 -7.33 6.92
CA ARG A 145 0.87 -6.44 7.07
C ARG A 145 1.01 -5.39 5.98
N PHE A 146 0.57 -5.69 4.76
CA PHE A 146 0.81 -4.87 3.56
C PHE A 146 -0.46 -4.27 2.96
N ALA A 147 -1.64 -4.49 3.56
CA ALA A 147 -2.92 -3.93 3.09
C ALA A 147 -2.85 -2.45 2.72
N SER A 148 -2.20 -1.63 3.57
CA SER A 148 -2.10 -0.18 3.39
C SER A 148 -1.18 0.31 2.26
N VAL A 149 -0.34 -0.57 1.71
CA VAL A 149 0.68 -0.19 0.71
C VAL A 149 0.26 -0.59 -0.72
N PHE A 150 -0.74 -1.46 -0.85
CA PHE A 150 -1.23 -1.90 -2.17
C PHE A 150 -1.87 -0.78 -2.97
N ASP A 151 -2.45 0.21 -2.30
CA ASP A 151 -3.09 1.36 -2.95
C ASP A 151 -2.10 2.37 -3.56
N GLU A 152 -0.88 2.47 -3.01
CA GLU A 152 0.11 3.46 -3.41
C GLU A 152 0.71 3.17 -4.79
N ASP A 153 1.07 1.91 -5.05
CA ASP A 153 1.66 1.47 -6.32
C ASP A 153 1.24 0.03 -6.70
N PRO A 154 0.02 -0.14 -7.22
CA PRO A 154 -0.50 -1.47 -7.54
C PRO A 154 0.28 -2.16 -8.67
N ARG A 155 0.93 -1.41 -9.58
CA ARG A 155 1.73 -2.00 -10.67
C ARG A 155 2.98 -2.66 -10.11
N ARG A 156 3.69 -1.96 -9.23
CA ARG A 156 4.89 -2.48 -8.58
C ARG A 156 4.57 -3.71 -7.76
N TRP A 157 3.56 -3.64 -6.91
CA TRP A 157 3.18 -4.76 -6.06
C TRP A 157 2.64 -5.94 -6.86
N ARG A 158 1.98 -5.71 -8.00
CA ARG A 158 1.57 -6.79 -8.90
C ARG A 158 2.74 -7.52 -9.56
N LEU A 159 3.82 -6.82 -9.91
CA LEU A 159 5.05 -7.44 -10.41
C LEU A 159 5.88 -8.08 -9.28
N ALA A 160 5.91 -7.49 -8.09
CA ALA A 160 6.56 -8.07 -6.93
C ALA A 160 5.88 -9.39 -6.53
N ALA A 161 4.55 -9.42 -6.52
CA ALA A 161 3.76 -10.63 -6.35
C ALA A 161 4.13 -11.71 -7.38
N GLU A 162 4.27 -11.31 -8.65
CA GLU A 162 4.66 -12.21 -9.74
C GLU A 162 6.06 -12.80 -9.52
N ALA A 163 7.02 -11.98 -9.08
CA ALA A 163 8.37 -12.45 -8.76
C ALA A 163 8.38 -13.46 -7.61
N VAL A 164 7.60 -13.19 -6.54
CA VAL A 164 7.48 -14.10 -5.40
C VAL A 164 6.78 -15.40 -5.77
N THR A 165 5.73 -15.36 -6.59
CA THR A 165 5.08 -16.56 -7.14
C THR A 165 6.04 -17.35 -8.03
N THR A 166 6.80 -16.68 -8.90
CA THR A 166 7.80 -17.33 -9.77
C THR A 166 8.87 -18.04 -8.95
N LEU A 167 9.34 -17.41 -7.85
CA LEU A 167 10.27 -18.04 -6.91
C LEU A 167 9.66 -19.27 -6.25
N GLY A 168 8.39 -19.22 -5.85
CA GLY A 168 7.68 -20.36 -5.29
C GLY A 168 7.65 -21.55 -6.25
N LEU A 169 7.27 -21.30 -7.52
CA LEU A 169 7.28 -22.31 -8.57
C LEU A 169 8.70 -22.83 -8.88
N ALA A 170 9.72 -21.97 -8.80
CA ALA A 170 11.12 -22.37 -8.98
C ALA A 170 11.57 -23.37 -7.90
N LEU A 171 11.19 -23.10 -6.64
CA LEU A 171 11.48 -23.99 -5.51
C LEU A 171 10.77 -25.34 -5.66
N GLU A 172 9.53 -25.34 -6.13
CA GLU A 172 8.79 -26.57 -6.41
C GLU A 172 9.45 -27.40 -7.53
N ILE A 173 9.93 -26.77 -8.60
CA ILE A 173 10.66 -27.48 -9.67
C ILE A 173 12.02 -27.98 -9.19
N ALA A 174 12.71 -27.21 -8.33
CA ALA A 174 13.99 -27.61 -7.75
C ALA A 174 13.91 -28.89 -6.91
N THR A 175 12.71 -29.30 -6.46
CA THR A 175 12.51 -30.58 -5.77
C THR A 175 12.97 -31.79 -6.59
N GLN A 176 12.89 -31.71 -7.93
CA GLN A 176 13.36 -32.76 -8.83
C GLN A 176 14.89 -32.87 -8.83
N ALA A 177 15.60 -31.76 -8.70
CA ALA A 177 17.06 -31.72 -8.69
C ALA A 177 17.66 -32.04 -7.30
N TYR A 178 16.94 -31.71 -6.23
CA TYR A 178 17.39 -31.90 -4.84
C TYR A 178 16.35 -32.64 -3.98
N PRO A 179 16.07 -33.93 -4.28
CA PRO A 179 15.04 -34.70 -3.58
C PRO A 179 15.32 -34.85 -2.06
N GLY A 180 16.59 -34.80 -1.64
CA GLY A 180 16.96 -34.82 -0.22
C GLY A 180 16.45 -33.63 0.61
N HIS A 181 16.07 -32.52 -0.04
CA HIS A 181 15.51 -31.33 0.61
C HIS A 181 14.03 -31.10 0.25
N PHE A 182 13.32 -32.15 -0.17
CA PHE A 182 11.94 -32.06 -0.68
C PHE A 182 11.01 -31.25 0.23
N VAL A 183 10.99 -31.52 1.54
CA VAL A 183 10.09 -30.84 2.48
C VAL A 183 10.36 -29.34 2.54
N LEU A 184 11.63 -28.93 2.56
CA LEU A 184 12.01 -27.52 2.60
C LEU A 184 11.68 -26.82 1.29
N LEU A 185 11.96 -27.45 0.15
CA LEU A 185 11.73 -26.87 -1.17
C LEU A 185 10.24 -26.82 -1.53
N ALA A 186 9.50 -27.90 -1.34
CA ALA A 186 8.07 -27.96 -1.62
C ALA A 186 7.26 -27.10 -0.63
N GLY A 187 7.60 -27.14 0.66
CA GLY A 187 6.95 -26.32 1.68
C GLY A 187 7.24 -24.83 1.49
N GLY A 188 8.51 -24.47 1.25
CA GLY A 188 8.92 -23.09 0.94
C GLY A 188 8.32 -22.58 -0.36
N GLY A 189 8.24 -23.43 -1.39
CA GLY A 189 7.60 -23.12 -2.67
C GLY A 189 6.12 -22.79 -2.52
N ASN A 190 5.35 -23.68 -1.87
CA ASN A 190 3.93 -23.48 -1.62
C ASN A 190 3.66 -22.22 -0.76
N LEU A 191 4.50 -21.98 0.26
CA LEU A 191 4.42 -20.76 1.07
C LEU A 191 4.68 -19.50 0.22
N ALA A 192 5.75 -19.48 -0.57
CA ALA A 192 6.10 -18.34 -1.43
C ALA A 192 4.99 -18.08 -2.46
N THR A 193 4.49 -19.12 -3.14
CA THR A 193 3.34 -19.00 -4.06
C THR A 193 2.11 -18.41 -3.37
N ALA A 194 1.80 -18.87 -2.15
CA ALA A 194 0.65 -18.36 -1.41
C ALA A 194 0.82 -16.90 -0.94
N VAL A 195 2.03 -16.50 -0.57
CA VAL A 195 2.41 -15.11 -0.27
C VAL A 195 2.30 -14.24 -1.52
N GLY A 196 2.82 -14.71 -2.66
CA GLY A 196 2.69 -14.02 -3.95
C GLY A 196 1.22 -13.79 -4.31
N HIS A 197 0.35 -14.77 -4.10
CA HIS A 197 -1.10 -14.59 -4.24
C HIS A 197 -1.67 -13.58 -3.22
N GLY A 198 -1.20 -13.57 -1.97
CA GLY A 198 -1.58 -12.59 -0.96
C GLY A 198 -1.24 -11.14 -1.33
N LEU A 199 -0.12 -10.93 -2.01
CA LEU A 199 0.27 -9.62 -2.56
C LEU A 199 -0.52 -9.28 -3.83
N GLY A 200 -0.69 -10.27 -4.72
CA GLY A 200 -1.21 -10.05 -6.07
C GLY A 200 -2.72 -9.85 -6.15
N HIS A 201 -3.51 -10.63 -5.41
CA HIS A 201 -4.98 -10.58 -5.49
C HIS A 201 -5.57 -9.27 -4.99
N PRO A 202 -5.12 -8.68 -3.86
CA PRO A 202 -5.57 -7.35 -3.46
C PRO A 202 -5.17 -6.27 -4.47
N CYS A 203 -3.94 -6.31 -4.99
CA CYS A 203 -3.49 -5.35 -6.02
C CYS A 203 -4.33 -5.45 -7.29
N PHE A 204 -4.65 -6.66 -7.72
CA PHE A 204 -5.57 -6.90 -8.83
C PHE A 204 -6.95 -6.32 -8.52
N ARG A 205 -7.50 -6.58 -7.32
CA ARG A 205 -8.72 -5.94 -6.84
C ARG A 205 -8.62 -4.42 -6.69
N VAL A 206 -7.47 -3.81 -6.51
CA VAL A 206 -7.32 -2.35 -6.52
C VAL A 206 -7.30 -1.82 -7.95
N ILE A 207 -6.62 -2.52 -8.87
CA ILE A 207 -6.65 -2.23 -10.30
C ILE A 207 -8.08 -2.36 -10.84
N GLN A 208 -8.80 -3.38 -10.36
CA GLN A 208 -10.20 -3.66 -10.67
C GLN A 208 -11.22 -2.82 -9.87
N ALA A 209 -11.04 -2.53 -8.59
CA ALA A 209 -11.99 -1.69 -7.82
C ALA A 209 -11.93 -0.24 -8.30
N ARG A 210 -10.79 0.17 -8.85
CA ARG A 210 -10.66 1.39 -9.64
C ARG A 210 -11.21 1.24 -11.06
N GLU A 211 -11.93 0.16 -11.38
CA GLU A 211 -12.74 -0.06 -12.60
C GLU A 211 -13.85 0.96 -12.76
N THR A 212 -14.09 1.91 -11.85
CA THR A 212 -14.76 3.17 -12.27
C THR A 212 -14.04 3.79 -13.48
N HIS A 213 -12.73 3.55 -13.64
CA HIS A 213 -11.96 3.90 -14.83
C HIS A 213 -12.40 3.14 -16.11
N PHE A 214 -12.65 1.83 -16.05
CA PHE A 214 -13.07 1.04 -17.22
C PHE A 214 -14.58 1.08 -17.44
N ALA A 215 -15.34 1.15 -16.35
CA ALA A 215 -16.79 1.26 -16.30
C ALA A 215 -17.24 2.73 -16.46
N ALA A 216 -16.89 3.33 -17.59
CA ALA A 216 -17.21 4.73 -17.92
C ALA A 216 -18.72 5.06 -17.89
N LYS A 217 -19.59 4.02 -17.89
CA LYS A 217 -21.05 4.15 -17.79
C LYS A 217 -21.60 3.58 -16.47
N ASN A 218 -20.79 3.51 -15.42
CA ASN A 218 -21.13 2.87 -14.15
C ASN A 218 -21.55 1.39 -14.31
N ASN A 219 -21.02 0.72 -15.34
CA ASN A 219 -21.29 -0.68 -15.67
C ASN A 219 -20.25 -1.64 -15.06
N VAL A 220 -19.88 -1.43 -13.79
CA VAL A 220 -18.83 -2.21 -13.11
C VAL A 220 -19.12 -3.71 -13.18
N GLY A 221 -20.35 -4.13 -12.90
CA GLY A 221 -20.72 -5.54 -12.95
C GLY A 221 -20.54 -6.21 -14.32
N ASP A 222 -20.82 -5.50 -15.43
CA ASP A 222 -20.60 -6.04 -16.78
C ASP A 222 -19.10 -6.12 -17.09
N VAL A 223 -18.32 -5.10 -16.73
CA VAL A 223 -16.86 -5.12 -16.89
C VAL A 223 -16.24 -6.29 -16.12
N SER A 224 -16.57 -6.45 -14.84
CA SER A 224 -16.03 -7.53 -14.01
C SER A 224 -16.49 -8.91 -14.53
N ALA A 225 -17.74 -9.06 -14.98
CA ALA A 225 -18.21 -10.30 -15.57
C ALA A 225 -17.49 -10.65 -16.88
N ARG A 226 -17.21 -9.66 -17.73
CA ARG A 226 -16.44 -9.86 -18.97
C ARG A 226 -15.00 -10.22 -18.69
N GLU A 227 -14.40 -9.65 -17.65
CA GLU A 227 -13.08 -10.05 -17.22
C GLU A 227 -13.02 -11.51 -16.76
N GLU A 228 -14.02 -11.97 -16.01
CA GLU A 228 -14.13 -13.38 -15.63
C GLU A 228 -14.22 -14.27 -16.88
N VAL A 229 -14.98 -13.86 -17.91
CA VAL A 229 -15.05 -14.58 -19.20
C VAL A 229 -13.68 -14.67 -19.87
N TRP A 230 -12.91 -13.58 -19.91
CA TRP A 230 -11.54 -13.59 -20.44
C TRP A 230 -10.62 -14.50 -19.61
N GLY A 231 -10.72 -14.43 -18.28
CA GLY A 231 -9.92 -15.22 -17.34
C GLY A 231 -10.18 -16.72 -17.48
N VAL A 232 -11.45 -17.14 -17.40
CA VAL A 232 -11.86 -18.54 -17.53
C VAL A 232 -11.57 -19.07 -18.94
N GLY A 233 -11.84 -18.27 -19.99
CA GLY A 233 -11.53 -18.65 -21.36
C GLY A 233 -10.04 -18.94 -21.56
N ALA A 234 -9.17 -18.04 -21.08
CA ALA A 234 -7.71 -18.24 -21.13
C ALA A 234 -7.26 -19.43 -20.26
N GLN A 235 -7.88 -19.66 -19.11
CA GLN A 235 -7.60 -20.79 -18.24
C GLN A 235 -7.87 -22.13 -18.94
N LEU A 236 -9.01 -22.26 -19.64
CA LEU A 236 -9.35 -23.48 -20.38
C LEU A 236 -8.34 -23.77 -21.48
N VAL A 237 -7.95 -22.75 -22.25
CA VAL A 237 -6.90 -22.87 -23.27
C VAL A 237 -5.56 -23.28 -22.64
N GLY A 238 -5.19 -22.64 -21.52
CA GLY A 238 -3.97 -22.95 -20.78
C GLY A 238 -3.94 -24.38 -20.23
N LEU A 239 -5.06 -24.89 -19.72
CA LEU A 239 -5.18 -26.27 -19.25
C LEU A 239 -4.99 -27.26 -20.41
N GLY A 240 -5.67 -27.03 -21.55
CA GLY A 240 -5.51 -27.86 -22.75
C GLY A 240 -4.07 -27.85 -23.28
N ALA A 241 -3.44 -26.67 -23.38
CA ALA A 241 -2.05 -26.52 -23.79
C ALA A 241 -1.08 -27.21 -22.82
N SER A 242 -1.34 -27.15 -21.52
CA SER A 242 -0.53 -27.81 -20.49
C SER A 242 -0.56 -29.33 -20.65
N VAL A 243 -1.73 -29.93 -20.89
CA VAL A 243 -1.85 -31.38 -21.15
C VAL A 243 -1.06 -31.77 -22.40
N ALA A 244 -1.21 -31.02 -23.50
CA ALA A 244 -0.48 -31.29 -24.74
C ALA A 244 1.05 -31.20 -24.54
N MET A 245 1.52 -30.16 -23.83
CA MET A 245 2.94 -29.98 -23.51
C MET A 245 3.49 -31.13 -22.66
N LEU A 246 2.78 -31.53 -21.61
CA LEU A 246 3.22 -32.63 -20.74
C LEU A 246 3.33 -33.95 -21.51
N ARG A 247 2.37 -34.24 -22.41
CA ARG A 247 2.43 -35.43 -23.30
C ARG A 247 3.62 -35.39 -24.26
N ALA A 248 3.92 -34.23 -24.83
CA ALA A 248 5.07 -34.06 -25.70
C ALA A 248 6.39 -34.28 -24.94
N LEU A 249 6.53 -33.70 -23.74
CA LEU A 249 7.70 -33.88 -22.88
C LEU A 249 7.90 -35.34 -22.45
N GLU A 250 6.80 -36.02 -22.09
CA GLU A 250 6.79 -37.45 -21.77
C GLU A 250 7.28 -38.30 -22.95
N SER A 251 6.75 -38.05 -24.16
CA SER A 251 7.15 -38.79 -25.37
C SER A 251 8.63 -38.61 -25.73
N ALA A 252 9.20 -37.42 -25.44
CA ALA A 252 10.58 -37.08 -25.74
C ALA A 252 11.60 -37.63 -24.72
N HIS A 253 11.16 -38.24 -23.61
CA HIS A 253 12.01 -38.75 -22.52
C HIS A 253 13.05 -37.73 -22.00
N ALA A 254 12.76 -36.43 -22.12
CA ALA A 254 13.71 -35.35 -21.86
C ALA A 254 13.46 -34.71 -20.49
N THR A 255 14.00 -35.28 -19.42
CA THR A 255 13.93 -34.72 -18.06
C THR A 255 14.45 -33.28 -17.94
N PRO A 256 15.55 -32.87 -18.61
CA PRO A 256 15.99 -31.47 -18.64
C PRO A 256 15.03 -30.53 -19.39
N GLY A 257 14.16 -31.08 -20.25
CA GLY A 257 13.20 -30.32 -21.04
C GLY A 257 12.13 -29.63 -20.19
N VAL A 258 11.81 -30.16 -19.01
CA VAL A 258 10.80 -29.57 -18.10
C VAL A 258 11.27 -28.22 -17.55
N VAL A 259 12.51 -28.15 -17.07
CA VAL A 259 13.08 -26.91 -16.53
C VAL A 259 13.21 -25.86 -17.63
N LEU A 260 13.72 -26.25 -18.81
CA LEU A 260 13.85 -25.33 -19.94
C LEU A 260 12.49 -24.81 -20.43
N ALA A 261 11.50 -25.69 -20.56
CA ALA A 261 10.15 -25.32 -20.94
C ALA A 261 9.53 -24.36 -19.91
N TRP A 262 9.71 -24.65 -18.62
CA TRP A 262 9.23 -23.76 -17.56
C TRP A 262 9.91 -22.39 -17.60
N VAL A 263 11.24 -22.31 -17.75
CA VAL A 263 11.96 -21.04 -17.87
C VAL A 263 11.42 -20.22 -19.05
N GLY A 264 11.20 -20.86 -20.21
CA GLY A 264 10.61 -20.20 -21.38
C GLY A 264 9.20 -19.67 -21.12
N ILE A 265 8.34 -20.49 -20.50
CA ILE A 265 6.96 -20.10 -20.14
C ILE A 265 6.96 -18.97 -19.12
N GLN A 266 7.82 -19.02 -18.10
CA GLN A 266 7.90 -17.97 -17.09
C GLN A 266 8.42 -16.65 -17.68
N ALA A 267 9.43 -16.70 -18.55
CA ALA A 267 9.89 -15.51 -19.24
C ALA A 267 8.77 -14.89 -20.09
N ALA A 268 8.01 -15.71 -20.83
CA ALA A 268 6.83 -15.25 -21.57
C ALA A 268 5.76 -14.68 -20.64
N HIS A 269 5.44 -15.36 -19.54
CA HIS A 269 4.40 -14.94 -18.59
C HIS A 269 4.71 -13.61 -17.92
N VAL A 270 5.94 -13.43 -17.40
CA VAL A 270 6.38 -12.19 -16.75
C VAL A 270 6.41 -11.03 -17.75
N THR A 271 6.90 -11.27 -18.98
CA THR A 271 6.92 -10.23 -20.03
C THR A 271 5.51 -9.84 -20.48
N LEU A 272 4.61 -10.80 -20.67
CA LEU A 272 3.20 -10.53 -20.98
C LEU A 272 2.51 -9.78 -19.83
N ARG A 273 2.81 -10.14 -18.57
CA ARG A 273 2.29 -9.43 -17.39
C ARG A 273 2.76 -7.98 -17.35
N ALA A 274 4.06 -7.75 -17.55
CA ALA A 274 4.63 -6.41 -17.59
C ALA A 274 4.05 -5.59 -18.75
N ALA A 275 3.89 -6.21 -19.93
CA ALA A 275 3.24 -5.60 -21.08
C ALA A 275 1.80 -5.19 -20.75
N ALA A 276 0.99 -6.08 -20.17
CA ALA A 276 -0.38 -5.77 -19.76
C ALA A 276 -0.44 -4.58 -18.78
N LEU A 277 0.39 -4.59 -17.74
CA LEU A 277 0.42 -3.52 -16.74
C LEU A 277 0.84 -2.16 -17.32
N SER A 278 1.78 -2.14 -18.27
CA SER A 278 2.23 -0.90 -18.94
C SER A 278 1.17 -0.24 -19.82
N ARG A 279 0.08 -0.97 -20.15
CA ARG A 279 -1.03 -0.46 -20.97
C ARG A 279 -2.14 0.18 -20.13
N LEU A 280 -2.11 0.00 -18.82
CA LEU A 280 -3.01 0.70 -17.91
C LEU A 280 -2.71 2.21 -17.97
N ALA A 281 -3.73 3.04 -17.78
CA ALA A 281 -3.59 4.50 -17.81
C ALA A 281 -4.38 5.11 -16.66
N PHE A 282 -3.76 5.15 -15.48
CA PHE A 282 -4.43 5.63 -14.28
C PHE A 282 -4.48 7.16 -14.23
N PRO A 283 -5.66 7.78 -14.02
CA PRO A 283 -5.82 9.23 -13.94
C PRO A 283 -5.45 9.82 -12.56
N TRP A 284 -5.26 9.00 -11.53
CA TRP A 284 -4.90 9.46 -10.17
C TRP A 284 -3.39 9.42 -9.96
N PRO A 285 -2.73 10.51 -9.55
CA PRO A 285 -1.28 10.51 -9.36
C PRO A 285 -0.85 9.68 -8.13
N ASN A 286 0.09 8.75 -8.34
CA ASN A 286 0.88 8.14 -7.25
C ASN A 286 2.17 8.95 -7.04
N ARG A 287 3.01 8.60 -6.06
CA ARG A 287 4.28 9.31 -5.81
C ARG A 287 5.18 9.47 -7.05
N LYS A 288 5.34 8.42 -7.86
CA LYS A 288 6.16 8.45 -9.08
C LYS A 288 5.61 9.38 -10.14
N ARG A 289 4.30 9.26 -10.41
CA ARG A 289 3.60 10.04 -11.43
C ARG A 289 3.46 11.50 -11.00
N ALA A 290 3.22 11.76 -9.71
CA ALA A 290 3.23 13.11 -9.16
C ALA A 290 4.59 13.79 -9.32
N ALA A 291 5.67 13.09 -8.96
CA ALA A 291 7.03 13.62 -9.16
C ALA A 291 7.33 13.92 -10.64
N ALA A 292 6.94 13.02 -11.55
CA ALA A 292 7.10 13.25 -12.99
C ALA A 292 6.26 14.43 -13.50
N LEU A 293 5.02 14.58 -13.04
CA LEU A 293 4.13 15.70 -13.41
C LEU A 293 4.69 17.03 -12.93
N VAL A 294 5.14 17.07 -11.68
CA VAL A 294 5.74 18.26 -11.07
C VAL A 294 7.04 18.64 -11.76
N ALA A 295 7.94 17.68 -11.99
CA ALA A 295 9.21 17.91 -12.67
C ALA A 295 9.00 18.44 -14.10
N ALA A 296 8.07 17.86 -14.85
CA ALA A 296 7.73 18.33 -16.19
C ALA A 296 7.15 19.76 -16.16
N HIS A 297 6.31 20.09 -15.19
CA HIS A 297 5.77 21.44 -15.07
C HIS A 297 6.85 22.47 -14.71
N ILE A 298 7.77 22.14 -13.80
CA ILE A 298 8.86 23.05 -13.40
C ILE A 298 9.87 23.25 -14.54
N CYS A 299 10.26 22.17 -15.23
CA CYS A 299 11.30 22.23 -16.27
C CYS A 299 10.77 22.68 -17.64
N GLU A 300 9.56 22.26 -18.01
CA GLU A 300 9.00 22.46 -19.36
C GLU A 300 7.81 23.43 -19.39
N GLY A 301 7.27 23.83 -18.23
CA GLY A 301 6.09 24.69 -18.13
C GLY A 301 4.78 24.02 -18.54
N ARG A 302 4.80 22.69 -18.79
CA ARG A 302 3.63 21.91 -19.22
C ARG A 302 3.36 20.73 -18.31
N VAL A 303 2.09 20.37 -18.14
CA VAL A 303 1.69 19.10 -17.52
C VAL A 303 1.48 18.03 -18.60
N PRO A 304 2.23 16.92 -18.57
CA PRO A 304 2.08 15.85 -19.57
C PRO A 304 0.76 15.09 -19.47
N ALA A 305 0.35 14.48 -20.58
CA ALA A 305 -0.89 13.72 -20.65
C ALA A 305 -0.81 12.41 -19.85
N ILE A 306 -1.95 11.89 -19.40
CA ILE A 306 -2.04 10.66 -18.59
C ILE A 306 -1.25 9.50 -19.21
N ARG A 307 -1.44 9.26 -20.50
CA ARG A 307 -0.79 8.14 -21.21
C ARG A 307 0.72 8.31 -21.36
N GLU A 308 1.20 9.55 -21.48
CA GLU A 308 2.63 9.86 -21.59
C GLU A 308 3.34 9.44 -20.29
N VAL A 309 2.85 9.92 -19.16
CA VAL A 309 3.42 9.62 -17.83
C VAL A 309 3.25 8.13 -17.49
N ASN A 310 2.06 7.55 -17.72
CA ASN A 310 1.81 6.14 -17.39
C ASN A 310 2.65 5.16 -18.22
N ARG A 311 3.05 5.52 -19.46
CA ARG A 311 3.95 4.70 -20.29
C ARG A 311 5.42 4.87 -19.92
N GLY A 312 5.82 6.07 -19.50
CA GLY A 312 7.17 6.36 -19.01
C GLY A 312 7.45 5.82 -17.60
N GLU A 313 6.40 5.50 -16.83
CA GLU A 313 6.53 4.95 -15.48
C GLU A 313 7.14 3.53 -15.50
N SER A 314 8.31 3.38 -14.88
CA SER A 314 8.84 2.05 -14.58
C SER A 314 8.09 1.43 -13.40
N ALA A 315 7.47 0.28 -13.66
CA ALA A 315 6.72 -0.46 -12.64
C ALA A 315 7.62 -0.95 -11.50
N LEU A 316 8.90 -1.24 -11.74
CA LEU A 316 9.82 -1.75 -10.71
C LEU A 316 10.66 -0.65 -10.03
N ALA A 317 10.76 0.54 -10.62
CA ALA A 317 11.52 1.63 -10.01
C ALA A 317 10.99 1.95 -8.60
N LEU A 318 11.86 2.39 -7.71
CA LEU A 318 11.43 2.94 -6.42
C LEU A 318 10.83 4.34 -6.64
N PRO A 319 9.84 4.76 -5.83
CA PRO A 319 9.44 6.16 -5.81
C PRO A 319 10.64 7.04 -5.40
N PRO A 320 10.68 8.31 -5.84
CA PRO A 320 11.70 9.26 -5.39
C PRO A 320 11.74 9.31 -3.86
N GLY A 321 12.93 9.17 -3.30
CA GLY A 321 13.16 9.12 -1.85
C GLY A 321 13.40 10.48 -1.20
N ASP A 322 13.35 11.54 -2.01
CA ASP A 322 13.81 12.86 -1.64
C ASP A 322 12.76 13.64 -0.84
N VAL A 323 11.50 13.15 -0.83
CA VAL A 323 10.39 13.74 -0.07
C VAL A 323 9.74 12.73 0.87
N ALA A 324 9.78 13.02 2.17
CA ALA A 324 9.08 12.28 3.21
C ALA A 324 7.76 12.98 3.57
N LEU A 325 6.64 12.52 2.96
CA LEU A 325 5.30 13.00 3.26
C LEU A 325 4.73 12.36 4.55
N GLY A 326 4.19 13.20 5.44
CA GLY A 326 3.55 12.74 6.68
C GLY A 326 4.54 12.29 7.74
N CYS A 327 5.72 12.91 7.79
CA CYS A 327 6.72 12.65 8.83
C CYS A 327 6.31 13.29 10.16
N THR A 328 6.96 12.83 11.24
CA THR A 328 6.80 13.41 12.57
C THR A 328 7.45 14.80 12.64
N LEU A 329 7.02 15.63 13.60
CA LEU A 329 7.61 16.94 13.80
C LEU A 329 9.09 16.83 14.25
N GLY A 330 9.40 15.79 15.04
CA GLY A 330 10.77 15.47 15.46
C GLY A 330 11.68 15.11 14.28
N GLU A 331 11.21 14.32 13.32
CA GLU A 331 11.95 14.01 12.09
C GLU A 331 12.15 15.25 11.21
N ALA A 332 11.12 16.09 11.09
CA ALA A 332 11.19 17.31 10.29
C ALA A 332 12.14 18.37 10.88
N LEU A 333 12.29 18.41 12.20
CA LEU A 333 13.08 19.41 12.91
C LEU A 333 14.43 18.91 13.43
N ALA A 334 14.81 17.66 13.12
CA ALA A 334 16.03 16.94 13.50
C ALA A 334 17.01 17.70 14.41
N ALA A 335 17.30 17.14 15.59
CA ALA A 335 18.19 17.73 16.60
C ALA A 335 19.48 18.33 15.99
N GLY A 336 19.65 19.64 16.12
CA GLY A 336 20.78 20.39 15.55
C GLY A 336 20.45 21.24 14.32
N ALA A 337 19.23 21.21 13.77
CA ALA A 337 18.85 22.07 12.65
C ALA A 337 18.70 23.57 13.04
N GLY A 338 18.62 23.90 14.34
CA GLY A 338 18.55 25.28 14.84
C GLY A 338 17.38 26.09 14.28
N ARG A 339 16.30 25.41 13.83
CA ARG A 339 15.18 26.05 13.15
C ARG A 339 14.13 26.50 14.15
N ASP A 340 13.80 27.78 14.10
CA ASP A 340 12.69 28.35 14.86
C ASP A 340 11.35 27.85 14.29
N LEU A 341 10.71 26.93 15.01
CA LEU A 341 9.39 26.41 14.65
C LEU A 341 8.33 27.52 14.60
N ALA A 342 8.43 28.57 15.42
CA ALA A 342 7.48 29.68 15.37
C ALA A 342 7.60 30.45 14.05
N ALA A 343 8.83 30.67 13.56
CA ALA A 343 9.06 31.28 12.25
C ALA A 343 8.56 30.38 11.10
N LEU A 344 8.73 29.06 11.22
CA LEU A 344 8.20 28.11 10.24
C LEU A 344 6.66 28.12 10.21
N CYS A 345 6.01 28.04 11.37
CA CYS A 345 4.56 28.13 11.48
C CYS A 345 4.00 29.47 10.97
N ALA A 346 4.72 30.57 11.19
CA ALA A 346 4.34 31.88 10.64
C ALA A 346 4.42 31.89 9.11
N THR A 347 5.49 31.30 8.54
CA THR A 347 5.71 31.21 7.09
C THR A 347 4.62 30.38 6.41
N TYR A 348 4.23 29.25 7.00
CA TYR A 348 3.23 28.32 6.47
C TYR A 348 1.83 28.52 7.09
N SER A 349 1.52 29.73 7.57
CA SER A 349 0.24 30.01 8.26
C SER A 349 -0.99 29.79 7.37
N ALA A 350 -0.89 30.09 6.07
CA ALA A 350 -1.94 29.87 5.08
C ALA A 350 -2.03 28.42 4.58
N GLU A 351 -1.06 27.57 4.91
CA GLU A 351 -0.90 26.24 4.34
C GLU A 351 -1.37 25.15 5.29
N ALA A 352 -1.76 23.99 4.74
CA ALA A 352 -2.12 22.81 5.53
C ALA A 352 -0.92 21.88 5.79
N TYR A 353 0.30 22.30 5.45
CA TYR A 353 1.52 21.52 5.66
C TYR A 353 2.69 22.42 6.09
N LEU A 354 3.71 21.80 6.67
CA LEU A 354 5.00 22.41 6.95
C LEU A 354 6.06 21.63 6.16
N LEU A 355 6.99 22.34 5.52
CA LEU A 355 8.10 21.71 4.80
C LEU A 355 9.43 22.24 5.34
N THR A 356 10.32 21.32 5.66
CA THR A 356 11.71 21.60 6.04
C THR A 356 12.66 20.82 5.14
N ARG A 357 13.82 21.41 4.84
CA ARG A 357 14.87 20.72 4.07
C ARG A 357 16.09 20.50 4.93
N HIS A 358 16.49 19.26 5.14
CA HIS A 358 17.73 18.92 5.83
C HIS A 358 18.29 17.59 5.33
N SER A 359 19.60 17.41 5.42
CA SER A 359 20.29 16.19 5.00
C SER A 359 20.03 15.80 3.53
N GLY A 360 19.86 16.79 2.65
CA GLY A 360 19.55 16.57 1.23
C GLY A 360 18.15 16.00 0.95
N ARG A 361 17.24 16.04 1.93
CA ARG A 361 15.84 15.59 1.79
C ARG A 361 14.85 16.66 2.26
N CYS A 362 13.65 16.62 1.71
CA CYS A 362 12.51 17.42 2.12
C CYS A 362 11.60 16.61 3.04
N TRP A 363 11.32 17.15 4.22
CA TRP A 363 10.46 16.57 5.23
C TRP A 363 9.17 17.38 5.29
N VAL A 364 8.03 16.70 5.13
CA VAL A 364 6.72 17.35 5.05
C VAL A 364 5.83 16.84 6.17
N VAL A 365 5.51 17.74 7.09
CA VAL A 365 4.54 17.50 8.16
C VAL A 365 3.16 17.97 7.67
N LEU A 366 2.17 17.08 7.68
CA LEU A 366 0.81 17.40 7.26
C LEU A 366 -0.05 17.78 8.48
N ARG A 367 -0.80 18.88 8.39
CA ARG A 367 -1.80 19.25 9.40
C ARG A 367 -3.05 18.38 9.26
N GLN A 368 -3.90 18.34 10.29
CA GLN A 368 -5.17 17.60 10.27
C GLN A 368 -6.04 17.93 9.06
N ARG A 369 -6.10 19.20 8.65
CA ARG A 369 -6.90 19.67 7.52
C ARG A 369 -6.31 19.37 6.13
N ALA A 370 -5.14 18.75 6.05
CA ALA A 370 -4.43 18.53 4.80
C ALA A 370 -5.15 17.49 3.93
N GLY A 371 -5.50 17.91 2.71
CA GLY A 371 -6.07 17.04 1.68
C GLY A 371 -5.03 16.54 0.68
N ALA A 372 -5.51 15.89 -0.39
CA ALA A 372 -4.69 15.46 -1.52
C ALA A 372 -3.97 16.62 -2.22
N HIS A 373 -4.68 17.74 -2.41
CA HIS A 373 -4.11 18.95 -3.01
C HIS A 373 -2.95 19.51 -2.19
N ASP A 374 -3.04 19.54 -0.87
CA ASP A 374 -1.96 20.06 -0.01
C ASP A 374 -0.71 19.19 -0.07
N ALA A 375 -0.87 17.87 -0.14
CA ALA A 375 0.26 16.97 -0.34
C ALA A 375 0.92 17.16 -1.72
N LEU A 376 0.13 17.42 -2.78
CA LEU A 376 0.67 17.77 -4.10
C LEU A 376 1.40 19.12 -4.09
N ARG A 377 0.91 20.11 -3.34
CA ARG A 377 1.57 21.41 -3.16
C ARG A 377 2.91 21.25 -2.47
N ALA A 378 2.97 20.43 -1.42
CA ALA A 378 4.21 20.12 -0.74
C ALA A 378 5.22 19.40 -1.66
N LEU A 379 4.76 18.44 -2.48
CA LEU A 379 5.62 17.79 -3.48
C LEU A 379 6.11 18.77 -4.54
N TRP A 380 5.24 19.68 -5.00
CA TRP A 380 5.61 20.71 -5.96
C TRP A 380 6.72 21.61 -5.40
N GLN A 381 6.54 22.08 -4.17
CA GLN A 381 7.51 22.91 -3.48
C GLN A 381 8.84 22.16 -3.28
N ALA A 382 8.80 20.89 -2.87
CA ALA A 382 9.99 20.08 -2.66
C ALA A 382 10.81 19.93 -3.95
N ALA A 383 10.16 19.57 -5.07
CA ALA A 383 10.83 19.46 -6.37
C ALA A 383 11.40 20.80 -6.86
N TRP A 384 10.70 21.92 -6.59
CA TRP A 384 11.23 23.25 -6.92
C TRP A 384 12.48 23.59 -6.12
N LEU A 385 12.51 23.26 -4.82
CA LEU A 385 13.67 23.45 -3.95
C LEU A 385 14.84 22.54 -4.34
N GLU A 386 14.58 21.33 -4.85
CA GLU A 386 15.61 20.46 -5.43
C GLU A 386 16.23 21.06 -6.69
N ALA A 387 15.41 21.65 -7.56
CA ALA A 387 15.88 22.37 -8.75
C ALA A 387 16.64 23.67 -8.40
N HIS A 388 16.37 24.27 -7.22
CA HIS A 388 16.98 25.52 -6.77
C HIS A 388 17.66 25.35 -5.40
N PRO A 389 18.82 24.66 -5.34
CA PRO A 389 19.48 24.32 -4.07
C PRO A 389 19.87 25.56 -3.24
N GLY A 390 20.15 26.71 -3.87
CA GLY A 390 20.51 27.95 -3.20
C GLY A 390 19.34 28.73 -2.58
N GLU A 391 18.09 28.35 -2.86
CA GLU A 391 16.91 29.05 -2.38
C GLU A 391 16.38 28.48 -1.06
N GLY A 392 15.80 29.34 -0.22
CA GLY A 392 15.22 28.97 1.07
C GLY A 392 13.76 28.48 0.96
N GLU A 393 13.24 27.86 2.03
CA GLU A 393 11.88 27.31 2.02
C GLU A 393 10.80 28.37 1.74
N ALA A 394 10.99 29.61 2.22
CA ALA A 394 10.07 30.70 1.99
C ALA A 394 10.01 31.13 0.51
N ALA A 395 11.12 31.02 -0.23
CA ALA A 395 11.13 31.29 -1.67
C ALA A 395 10.39 30.18 -2.43
N GLY A 396 10.64 28.92 -2.06
CA GLY A 396 9.89 27.78 -2.62
C GLY A 396 8.39 27.84 -2.34
N LEU A 397 7.99 28.30 -1.15
CA LEU A 397 6.58 28.49 -0.82
C LEU A 397 5.93 29.55 -1.72
N ARG A 398 6.58 30.69 -1.93
CA ARG A 398 6.07 31.74 -2.83
C ARG A 398 5.98 31.25 -4.28
N ALA A 399 6.99 30.51 -4.76
CA ALA A 399 6.98 29.93 -6.09
C ALA A 399 5.81 28.94 -6.25
N MET A 400 5.59 28.08 -5.25
CA MET A 400 4.47 27.14 -5.23
C MET A 400 3.13 27.88 -5.26
N GLN A 401 2.94 28.89 -4.41
CA GLN A 401 1.69 29.67 -4.37
C GLN A 401 1.38 30.36 -5.71
N ALA A 402 2.42 30.81 -6.43
CA ALA A 402 2.26 31.45 -7.72
C ALA A 402 1.96 30.46 -8.87
N ALA A 403 2.65 29.31 -8.91
CA ALA A 403 2.60 28.40 -10.05
C ALA A 403 1.63 27.22 -9.89
N PHE A 404 1.32 26.81 -8.66
CA PHE A 404 0.44 25.65 -8.42
C PHE A 404 -0.98 25.78 -9.00
N PRO A 405 -1.64 26.97 -8.98
CA PRO A 405 -2.94 27.12 -9.64
C PRO A 405 -2.88 26.83 -11.15
N ASP A 406 -1.76 27.16 -11.79
CA ASP A 406 -1.56 26.85 -13.20
C ASP A 406 -1.33 25.35 -13.42
N PHE A 407 -0.47 24.72 -12.60
CA PHE A 407 -0.29 23.27 -12.58
C PHE A 407 -1.62 22.52 -12.43
N GLN A 408 -2.46 22.93 -11.48
CA GLN A 408 -3.76 22.31 -11.24
C GLN A 408 -4.67 22.42 -12.46
N ARG A 409 -4.81 23.62 -13.04
CA ARG A 409 -5.63 23.81 -14.26
C ARG A 409 -5.14 22.96 -15.42
N GLN A 410 -3.82 22.91 -15.66
CA GLN A 410 -3.26 22.11 -16.73
C GLN A 410 -3.47 20.61 -16.49
N ALA A 411 -3.29 20.14 -15.25
CA ALA A 411 -3.49 18.74 -14.89
C ALA A 411 -4.96 18.31 -15.08
N GLU A 412 -5.91 19.11 -14.59
CA GLU A 412 -7.35 18.87 -14.77
C GLU A 412 -7.74 18.90 -16.25
N ALA A 413 -7.18 19.81 -17.04
CA ALA A 413 -7.41 19.87 -18.50
C ALA A 413 -6.90 18.61 -19.24
N GLN A 414 -5.84 17.98 -18.73
CA GLN A 414 -5.32 16.70 -19.24
C GLN A 414 -6.06 15.47 -18.67
N GLY A 415 -7.08 15.69 -17.82
CA GLY A 415 -7.93 14.65 -17.23
C GLY A 415 -7.38 14.02 -15.95
N TRP A 416 -6.34 14.60 -15.32
CA TRP A 416 -5.83 14.10 -14.04
C TRP A 416 -6.82 14.40 -12.92
N VAL A 417 -7.04 13.40 -12.05
CA VAL A 417 -7.90 13.54 -10.87
C VAL A 417 -7.00 13.78 -9.65
N LEU A 418 -6.94 15.03 -9.21
CA LEU A 418 -6.03 15.46 -8.13
C LEU A 418 -6.64 15.37 -6.71
N GLY A 419 -7.97 15.33 -6.60
CA GLY A 419 -8.69 15.28 -5.31
C GLY A 419 -8.50 13.97 -4.53
N ASP A 420 -8.26 12.86 -5.24
CA ASP A 420 -8.08 11.51 -4.68
C ASP A 420 -6.66 11.00 -4.96
N SER A 421 -5.64 11.69 -4.42
CA SER A 421 -4.23 11.36 -4.70
C SER A 421 -3.69 10.19 -3.86
N LEU A 422 -2.85 9.35 -4.46
CA LEU A 422 -2.27 8.13 -3.84
C LEU A 422 -0.84 8.37 -3.38
N LEU A 423 -0.62 9.50 -2.73
CA LEU A 423 0.72 9.95 -2.37
C LEU A 423 1.27 9.27 -1.12
N GLY A 424 0.52 8.37 -0.47
CA GLY A 424 0.97 7.71 0.76
C GLY A 424 1.31 8.74 1.83
N GLN A 425 0.31 9.51 2.26
CA GLN A 425 0.48 10.70 3.12
C GLN A 425 0.92 10.40 4.56
N GLY A 426 1.25 9.15 4.88
CA GLY A 426 1.49 8.72 6.26
C GLY A 426 0.25 8.87 7.16
N PRO A 427 0.24 8.22 8.34
CA PRO A 427 -0.81 8.40 9.33
C PRO A 427 -0.64 9.67 10.18
N THR A 428 0.58 10.22 10.25
CA THR A 428 0.89 11.30 11.18
C THR A 428 0.21 12.60 10.76
N ARG A 429 -0.49 13.23 11.70
CA ARG A 429 -1.11 14.55 11.53
C ARG A 429 -0.74 15.47 12.68
N LEU A 430 -0.45 16.72 12.34
CA LEU A 430 -0.22 17.80 13.29
C LEU A 430 -1.54 18.54 13.56
N HIS A 431 -1.88 18.67 14.83
CA HIS A 431 -3.00 19.48 15.30
C HIS A 431 -2.45 20.72 16.00
N ASP A 432 -2.99 21.88 15.65
CA ASP A 432 -2.76 23.10 16.41
C ASP A 432 -3.48 22.94 17.76
N ALA A 433 -2.78 23.11 18.89
CA ALA A 433 -3.45 23.12 20.18
C ALA A 433 -4.07 24.51 20.42
N GLU A 434 -5.30 24.52 20.92
CA GLU A 434 -6.06 25.75 21.24
C GLU A 434 -5.40 26.62 22.32
#